data_AF-A0AAV3X2Y0-F1
#
_entry.id   AF-A0AAV3X2Y0-F1
#
_cell.length_a   1.000
_cell.length_b   1.000
_cell.length_c   1.000
_cell.angle_alpha   90.00
_cell.angle_beta   90.00
_cell.angle_gamma   90.00
#
_symmetry.space_group_name_H-M   'P 1'
#
loop_
_entity.id
_entity.type
_entity.pdbx_description
1 polymer ?
#
loop_
_entity_poly.entity_id
_entity_poly.type
_entity_poly.pdbx_seq_one_letter_code
_entity_poly.pdbx_strand_id
1 'polypeptide(L)' 'MKRVPVLAPSGKPLMPTKASRARRWLKEGKARVVYNDLGVFQIQLIRCPRTTNTQPIAVGIDPGKHVRFVG' A
#
# COMPACT_ATOMS: atom_id res chain seq x y z
N MET A 1 13.32 1.36 -3.77
CA MET A 1 12.70 0.54 -2.68
C MET A 1 11.69 -0.44 -3.27
N LYS A 2 11.89 -1.76 -3.15
CA LYS A 2 10.90 -2.76 -3.62
C LYS A 2 9.69 -2.80 -2.66
N ARG A 3 8.49 -2.54 -3.17
CA ARG A 3 7.21 -2.73 -2.45
C ARG A 3 6.73 -4.17 -2.68
N VAL A 4 6.06 -4.73 -1.67
CA VAL A 4 5.45 -6.06 -1.74
C VAL A 4 3.94 -5.90 -1.74
N PRO A 5 3.21 -6.42 -2.75
CA PRO A 5 1.75 -6.43 -2.74
C PRO A 5 1.21 -7.21 -1.53
N VAL A 6 0.15 -6.69 -0.93
CA VAL A 6 -0.47 -7.29 0.25
C VAL A 6 -1.95 -7.52 -0.05
N LEU A 7 -2.42 -8.73 0.23
CA LEU A 7 -3.84 -9.07 0.20
C LEU A 7 -4.39 -9.16 1.62
N ALA A 8 -5.64 -8.72 1.79
CA ALA A 8 -6.43 -8.98 2.98
C ALA A 8 -6.74 -10.49 3.11
N PRO A 9 -7.19 -10.97 4.28
CA PRO A 9 -7.65 -12.35 4.41
C PRO A 9 -8.76 -12.70 3.42
N SER A 10 -9.61 -11.73 3.07
CA SER A 10 -10.66 -11.86 2.05
C SER A 10 -10.16 -11.86 0.60
N GLY A 11 -8.85 -11.73 0.37
CA GLY A 11 -8.23 -11.65 -0.96
C GLY A 11 -8.23 -10.26 -1.58
N LYS A 12 -8.87 -9.26 -0.95
CA LYS A 12 -8.88 -7.88 -1.46
C LYS A 12 -7.49 -7.25 -1.40
N PRO A 13 -7.02 -6.54 -2.44
CA PRO A 13 -5.77 -5.80 -2.40
C PRO A 13 -5.74 -4.73 -1.31
N LEU A 14 -4.59 -4.62 -0.63
CA LEU A 14 -4.28 -3.58 0.37
C LEU A 14 -3.08 -2.75 -0.09
N MET A 15 -2.82 -1.65 0.63
CA MET A 15 -1.63 -0.83 0.41
C MET A 15 -0.35 -1.69 0.44
N PRO A 16 0.49 -1.63 -0.61
CA PRO A 16 1.75 -2.35 -0.65
C PRO A 16 2.67 -1.95 0.50
N THR A 17 3.46 -2.90 0.99
CA THR A 17 4.32 -2.68 2.15
C THR A 17 5.81 -2.77 1.83
N LYS A 18 6.65 -2.39 2.79
CA LYS A 18 8.11 -2.55 2.68
C LYS A 18 8.47 -4.03 2.74
N ALA A 19 9.42 -4.48 1.91
CA ALA A 19 9.88 -5.87 1.92
C ALA A 19 10.36 -6.36 3.31
N SER A 20 11.00 -5.50 4.11
CA SER A 20 11.40 -5.82 5.48
C SER A 20 10.22 -6.14 6.39
N ARG A 21 9.10 -5.41 6.25
CA ARG A 21 7.86 -5.67 7.00
C ARG A 21 7.20 -6.97 6.56
N ALA A 22 7.15 -7.23 5.24
CA ALA A 22 6.60 -8.48 4.70
C ALA A 22 7.34 -9.71 5.25
N ARG A 23 8.68 -9.69 5.26
CA ARG A 23 9.50 -10.77 5.85
C ARG A 23 9.21 -10.99 7.33
N ARG A 24 9.07 -9.92 8.10
CA ARG A 24 8.73 -10.01 9.52
C ARG A 24 7.36 -10.66 9.74
N TRP A 25 6.35 -10.29 8.96
CA TRP A 25 5.03 -10.92 9.05
C TRP A 25 5.04 -12.40 8.66
N LEU A 26 5.82 -12.79 7.65
CA LEU A 26 6.00 -14.19 7.28
C LEU A 26 6.67 -14.98 8.42
N LYS A 27 7.76 -14.44 9.00
CA LYS A 27 8.48 -15.06 10.12
C LYS A 27 7.61 -15.20 11.37
N GLU A 28 6.75 -14.22 11.64
CA GLU A 28 5.82 -14.22 12.78
C GLU A 28 4.53 -15.00 12.53
N GLY A 29 4.36 -15.63 11.36
CA GLY A 29 3.13 -16.37 11.02
C GLY A 29 1.89 -15.47 10.91
N LYS A 30 2.04 -14.18 10.58
CA LYS A 30 0.94 -13.22 10.40
C LYS A 30 0.46 -13.13 8.95
N ALA A 31 1.23 -13.64 8.01
CA ALA A 31 0.94 -13.67 6.59
C ALA A 31 1.41 -14.99 5.96
N ARG A 32 0.88 -15.31 4.79
CA ARG A 32 1.33 -16.41 3.93
C ARG A 32 1.78 -15.88 2.57
N VAL A 33 2.67 -16.61 1.90
CA VAL A 33 3.06 -16.32 0.51
C VAL A 33 1.94 -16.76 -0.42
N VAL A 34 1.64 -15.91 -1.41
CA VAL A 34 0.72 -16.22 -2.52
C VAL A 34 1.31 -15.67 -3.82
N TYR A 35 0.92 -16.27 -4.94
CA TYR A 35 1.28 -15.80 -6.26
C TYR A 35 0.01 -15.53 -7.05
N ASN A 36 0.01 -14.46 -7.86
CA ASN A 36 -1.07 -14.24 -8.81
C ASN A 36 -0.83 -15.06 -10.08
N ASP A 37 -1.76 -14.99 -11.02
CA ASP A 37 -1.72 -15.74 -12.29
C ASP A 37 -0.50 -15.37 -13.17
N LEU A 38 0.15 -14.24 -12.90
CA LEU A 38 1.39 -13.79 -13.55
C LEU A 38 2.66 -14.27 -12.81
N GLY A 39 2.53 -15.10 -11.77
CA GLY A 39 3.66 -15.58 -10.97
C GLY A 39 4.32 -14.50 -10.10
N VAL A 40 3.65 -13.37 -9.85
CA VAL A 40 4.18 -12.29 -9.01
C VAL A 40 4.10 -12.70 -7.55
N PHE A 41 5.21 -12.57 -6.83
CA PHE A 41 5.26 -12.77 -5.39
C PHE A 41 4.42 -11.73 -4.64
N GLN A 42 3.51 -12.20 -3.79
CA GLN A 42 2.67 -11.38 -2.94
C GLN A 42 2.53 -12.04 -1.55
N ILE A 43 2.02 -11.29 -0.58
CA ILE A 43 1.68 -11.85 0.72
C ILE A 43 0.20 -11.64 1.03
N GLN A 44 -0.43 -12.61 1.69
CA GLN A 44 -1.79 -12.50 2.17
C GLN A 44 -1.80 -12.55 3.70
N LEU A 45 -2.45 -11.57 4.34
CA LEU A 45 -2.61 -11.55 5.79
C LEU A 45 -3.54 -12.68 6.26
N ILE A 46 -3.23 -13.30 7.40
CA ILE A 46 -4.05 -14.38 7.98
C ILE A 46 -5.26 -13.82 8.74
N ARG A 47 -5.09 -12.67 9.39
CA ARG A 47 -6.16 -11.97 10.13
C ARG A 47 -6.34 -10.56 9.63
N CYS A 48 -7.57 -10.05 9.72
CA CYS A 48 -7.88 -8.70 9.28
C CYS A 48 -7.05 -7.70 10.09
N PRO A 49 -6.34 -6.76 9.42
CA PRO A 49 -5.70 -5.67 10.15
C PRO A 49 -6.77 -4.85 10.86
N ARG A 50 -6.54 -4.52 12.13
CA ARG A 50 -7.47 -3.74 12.96
C ARG A 50 -7.72 -2.31 12.44
N THR A 51 -6.91 -1.85 11.49
CA THR A 51 -6.93 -0.49 10.98
C THR A 51 -6.85 -0.50 9.46
N THR A 52 -7.85 0.07 8.80
CA THR A 52 -7.92 0.35 7.36
C THR A 52 -7.60 1.81 7.10
N ASN A 53 -6.46 2.30 7.62
CA ASN A 53 -6.14 3.71 7.49
C ASN A 53 -5.87 4.04 6.02
N THR A 54 -6.78 4.78 5.39
CA THR A 54 -6.66 5.26 4.02
C THR A 54 -6.03 6.64 4.04
N GLN A 55 -5.14 6.92 3.09
CA GLN A 55 -4.65 8.29 2.92
C GLN A 55 -5.81 9.17 2.43
N PRO A 56 -6.17 10.26 3.13
CA PRO A 56 -7.14 11.21 2.62
C PRO A 56 -6.61 11.83 1.32
N ILE A 57 -7.48 11.94 0.31
CA ILE A 57 -7.13 12.63 -0.94
C ILE A 57 -7.05 14.12 -0.61
N ALA A 58 -5.85 14.70 -0.74
CA ALA A 58 -5.68 16.15 -0.65
C ALA A 58 -5.90 16.76 -2.04
N VAL A 59 -7.00 17.48 -2.23
CA VAL A 59 -7.18 18.35 -3.39
C VAL A 59 -6.40 19.63 -3.11
N GLY A 60 -5.18 19.73 -3.63
CA GLY A 60 -4.43 20.98 -3.64
C GLY A 60 -5.02 21.91 -4.70
N ILE A 61 -5.60 23.03 -4.28
CA ILE A 61 -5.78 24.16 -5.19
C ILE A 61 -4.38 24.75 -5.38
N ASP A 62 -3.76 24.54 -6.54
CA ASP A 62 -2.50 25.19 -6.91
C ASP A 62 -2.81 26.67 -7.22
N PRO A 63 -2.41 27.64 -6.38
CA PRO A 63 -2.57 29.04 -6.69
C PRO A 63 -1.47 29.37 -7.70
N GLY A 64 -1.72 29.10 -8.98
CA GLY A 64 -0.81 29.41 -10.07
C GLY A 64 -0.16 30.79 -9.88
N LYS A 65 1.14 30.87 -10.16
CA LYS A 65 1.97 32.08 -9.98
C LYS A 65 1.25 33.32 -10.51
N HIS A 66 0.86 34.22 -9.62
CA HIS A 66 0.24 35.50 -9.98
C HIS A 66 1.31 36.39 -10.64
N VAL A 67 1.37 36.40 -11.97
CA VAL A 67 2.01 37.49 -12.71
C VAL A 67 1.13 38.72 -12.59
N ARG A 68 1.56 39.69 -11.77
CA ARG A 68 1.00 41.05 -11.80
C ARG A 68 1.79 41.84 -12.83
N PHE A 69 1.17 42.15 -13.97
CA PHE A 69 1.64 43.25 -14.81
C PHE A 69 1.29 44.54 -14.07
N VAL A 70 2.32 45.28 -13.64
CA VAL A 70 2.17 46.66 -13.20
C VAL A 70 2.23 47.51 -14.47
N GLY A 71 1.11 48.16 -14.79
CA GLY A 71 1.03 49.20 -15.82
C GLY A 71 1.46 50.55 -15.27
#